data_AF-A0A7C4UCR9-F1
#
_entry.id   AF-A0A7C4UCR9-F1
#
_cell.length_a   1.000
_cell.length_b   1.000
_cell.length_c   1.000
_cell.angle_alpha   90.00
_cell.angle_beta   90.00
_cell.angle_gamma   90.00
#
_symmetry.space_group_name_H-M   'P 1'
#
loop_
_entity.id
_entity.type
_entity.pdbx_description
1 polymer ?
#
loop_
_entity_poly.entity_id
_entity_poly.type
_entity_poly.pdbx_seq_one_letter_code
_entity_poly.pdbx_strand_id
1 'polypeptide(L)'
;IQKLKIKNEEEWNKRMEEVKAEYKRMMESLLDQPVKLVLEGIGYQYTPGLPSKKAVKGSLAMANSGPNTNGSQFFINQVDTPHLNGLHTVFGHLVGGSEVLDKIIDAGDKNSKILKVHVVDTRNK
;
A
#
# COMPACT_ATOMS: atom_id res chain seq x y z
N ILE A 1 12.75 -18.80 -28.47
CA ILE A 1 13.52 -18.10 -29.53
C ILE A 1 12.76 -18.10 -30.89
N GLN A 2 12.15 -19.20 -31.33
CA GLN A 2 11.40 -19.27 -32.61
C GLN A 2 10.16 -18.36 -32.76
N LYS A 3 9.55 -17.84 -31.68
CA LYS A 3 8.37 -16.95 -31.76
C LYS A 3 8.68 -15.47 -32.06
N LEU A 4 9.95 -15.05 -32.00
CA LEU A 4 10.32 -13.63 -32.09
C LEU A 4 11.10 -13.24 -33.36
N LYS A 5 11.36 -14.17 -34.29
CA LYS A 5 12.14 -13.94 -35.53
C LYS A 5 13.54 -13.32 -35.31
N ILE A 6 14.13 -13.48 -34.12
CA ILE A 6 15.46 -12.96 -33.78
C ILE A 6 16.52 -13.94 -34.31
N LYS A 7 17.50 -13.43 -35.07
CA LYS A 7 18.42 -14.24 -35.88
C LYS A 7 19.72 -14.58 -35.15
N ASN A 8 20.13 -13.80 -34.15
CA ASN A 8 21.35 -14.04 -33.38
C ASN A 8 21.30 -13.42 -31.95
N GLU A 9 22.32 -13.72 -31.15
CA GLU A 9 22.45 -13.28 -29.75
C GLU A 9 22.65 -11.77 -29.60
N GLU A 10 23.31 -11.14 -30.58
CA GLU A 10 23.54 -9.70 -30.57
C GLU A 10 22.23 -8.92 -30.81
N GLU A 11 21.39 -9.39 -31.74
CA GLU A 11 20.05 -8.88 -32.00
C GLU A 11 19.12 -9.11 -30.80
N TRP A 12 19.26 -10.26 -30.14
CA TRP A 12 18.56 -10.55 -28.89
C TRP A 12 18.92 -9.54 -27.79
N ASN A 13 20.22 -9.34 -27.55
CA ASN A 13 20.70 -8.44 -26.50
C ASN A 13 20.29 -7.00 -26.79
N LYS A 14 20.43 -6.55 -28.03
CA LYS A 14 19.97 -5.22 -28.45
C LYS A 14 18.47 -5.04 -28.24
N ARG A 15 17.66 -6.04 -28.62
CA ARG A 15 16.20 -5.99 -28.41
C ARG A 15 15.84 -5.97 -26.94
N MET A 16 16.56 -6.71 -26.11
CA MET A 16 16.34 -6.70 -24.66
C MET A 16 16.70 -5.36 -24.02
N GLU A 17 17.76 -4.69 -24.48
CA GLU A 17 18.08 -3.34 -24.03
C GLU A 17 17.04 -2.31 -24.47
N GLU A 18 16.52 -2.41 -25.70
CA GLU A 18 15.40 -1.57 -26.17
C GLU A 18 14.14 -1.77 -25.31
N VAL A 19 13.74 -3.03 -25.07
CA VAL A 19 12.58 -3.37 -24.24
C VAL A 19 12.76 -2.88 -22.80
N LYS A 20 13.96 -3.04 -22.22
CA LYS A 20 14.27 -2.51 -20.88
C LYS A 20 14.18 -0.99 -20.85
N ALA A 21 14.68 -0.29 -21.87
CA ALA A 21 14.62 1.16 -21.94
C ALA A 21 13.18 1.66 -22.11
N GLU A 22 12.37 0.99 -22.93
CA GLU A 22 10.93 1.27 -23.08
C GLU A 22 10.17 1.02 -21.78
N TYR A 23 10.42 -0.13 -21.13
CA TYR A 23 9.85 -0.46 -19.83
C TYR A 23 10.23 0.58 -18.78
N LYS A 24 11.50 1.01 -18.74
CA LYS A 24 11.98 2.05 -17.82
C LYS A 24 11.25 3.38 -18.05
N ARG A 25 11.10 3.83 -19.30
CA ARG A 25 10.37 5.07 -19.64
C ARG A 25 8.89 4.98 -19.26
N MET A 26 8.26 3.83 -19.54
CA MET A 26 6.88 3.58 -19.15
C MET A 26 6.73 3.65 -17.62
N MET A 27 7.60 2.95 -16.88
CA MET A 27 7.61 2.95 -15.42
C MET A 27 7.87 4.34 -14.83
N GLU A 28 8.81 5.11 -15.40
CA GLU A 28 9.05 6.50 -15.01
C GLU A 28 7.82 7.38 -15.24
N SER A 29 7.10 7.21 -16.37
CA SER A 29 5.85 7.94 -16.62
C SER A 29 4.71 7.57 -15.65
N LEU A 30 4.72 6.33 -15.14
CA LEU A 30 3.75 5.83 -14.16
C LEU A 30 4.03 6.35 -12.74
N LEU A 31 5.26 6.77 -12.43
CA LEU A 31 5.60 7.37 -11.12
C LEU A 31 4.88 8.71 -10.91
N ASP A 32 4.59 9.44 -11.98
CA ASP A 32 3.87 10.73 -11.94
C ASP A 32 2.35 10.57 -12.01
N GLN A 33 1.85 9.34 -12.21
CA GLN A 33 0.41 9.09 -12.24
C GLN A 33 -0.16 8.94 -10.82
N PRO A 34 -1.44 9.29 -10.59
CA PRO A 34 -2.10 8.96 -9.35
C PRO A 34 -2.03 7.44 -9.11
N VAL A 35 -1.65 7.03 -7.89
CA VAL A 35 -1.53 5.61 -7.48
C VAL A 35 -2.76 4.79 -7.90
N LYS A 36 -3.96 5.39 -7.84
CA LYS A 36 -5.20 4.78 -8.30
C LYS A 36 -5.13 4.28 -9.75
N LEU A 37 -4.64 5.09 -10.69
CA LEU A 37 -4.60 4.74 -12.11
C LEU A 37 -3.63 3.58 -12.37
N VAL A 38 -2.47 3.58 -11.69
CA VAL A 38 -1.48 2.50 -11.77
C VAL A 38 -2.09 1.19 -11.28
N LEU A 39 -2.79 1.22 -10.14
CA LEU A 39 -3.43 0.05 -9.56
C LEU A 39 -4.57 -0.48 -10.45
N GLU A 40 -5.42 0.41 -10.98
CA GLU A 40 -6.49 0.03 -11.91
C GLU A 40 -5.92 -0.59 -13.20
N GLY A 41 -4.79 -0.09 -13.70
CA GLY A 41 -4.10 -0.65 -14.86
C GLY A 41 -3.58 -2.08 -14.67
N ILE A 42 -3.28 -2.51 -13.44
CA ILE A 42 -2.88 -3.89 -13.12
C ILE A 42 -4.07 -4.78 -12.71
N GLY A 43 -5.30 -4.30 -12.91
CA GLY A 43 -6.53 -5.06 -12.66
C GLY A 43 -7.12 -4.92 -11.26
N TYR A 44 -6.59 -4.02 -10.42
CA TYR A 44 -7.23 -3.69 -9.15
C TYR A 44 -8.52 -2.89 -9.41
N GLN A 45 -9.63 -3.24 -8.76
CA GLN A 45 -10.88 -2.48 -8.89
C GLN A 45 -11.17 -1.70 -7.61
N TYR A 46 -11.20 -0.37 -7.71
CA TYR A 46 -11.65 0.46 -6.60
C TYR A 46 -13.18 0.39 -6.49
N THR A 47 -13.70 -0.12 -5.37
CA THR A 47 -15.15 -0.17 -5.13
C THR A 47 -15.59 1.05 -4.31
N PRO A 48 -16.21 2.07 -4.94
CA PRO A 48 -16.74 3.20 -4.19
C PRO A 48 -17.92 2.75 -3.31
N GLY A 49 -18.13 3.45 -2.18
CA GLY A 49 -19.33 3.28 -1.37
C GLY A 49 -19.34 2.06 -0.44
N LEU A 50 -18.19 1.42 -0.20
CA LEU A 50 -18.09 0.43 0.87
C LEU A 50 -18.40 1.09 2.22
N PRO A 51 -19.35 0.55 3.01
CA PRO A 51 -19.68 1.13 4.30
C PRO A 51 -18.49 0.97 5.25
N SER A 52 -18.11 2.06 5.90
CA SER A 52 -17.12 2.02 6.97
C SER A 52 -17.63 1.18 8.13
N LYS A 53 -16.77 0.35 8.69
CA LYS A 53 -17.05 -0.34 9.97
C LYS A 53 -16.93 0.64 11.15
N LYS A 54 -17.34 0.18 12.35
CA LYS A 54 -17.12 0.90 13.61
C LYS A 54 -15.63 0.90 13.95
N ALA A 55 -15.11 2.04 14.41
CA ALA A 55 -13.73 2.18 14.84
C ALA A 55 -13.55 1.68 16.29
N VAL A 56 -13.19 0.40 16.42
CA VAL A 56 -12.87 -0.29 17.69
C VAL A 56 -11.37 -0.60 17.80
N LYS A 57 -10.84 -0.92 18.98
CA LYS A 57 -9.43 -1.37 19.16
C LYS A 57 -9.07 -2.44 18.11
N GLY A 58 -7.93 -2.30 17.44
CA GLY A 58 -7.46 -3.22 16.39
C GLY A 58 -8.05 -2.98 15.00
N SER A 59 -8.93 -2.00 14.83
CA SER A 59 -9.46 -1.62 13.51
C SER A 59 -8.36 -0.99 12.64
N LEU A 60 -8.34 -1.34 11.35
CA LEU A 60 -7.48 -0.74 10.33
C LEU A 60 -8.28 0.32 9.55
N ALA A 61 -7.80 1.55 9.53
CA ALA A 61 -8.50 2.69 8.97
C ALA A 61 -7.60 3.63 8.15
N MET A 62 -8.20 4.32 7.18
CA MET A 62 -7.49 5.27 6.32
C MET A 62 -7.24 6.60 7.06
N ALA A 63 -5.99 7.07 7.05
CA ALA A 63 -5.69 8.44 7.46
C ALA A 63 -6.05 9.42 6.33
N ASN A 64 -6.53 10.60 6.69
CA ASN A 64 -6.89 11.67 5.76
C ASN A 64 -6.80 13.05 6.44
N SER A 65 -6.90 14.11 5.65
CA SER A 65 -6.93 15.52 6.05
C SER A 65 -8.31 16.14 5.80
N GLY A 66 -9.36 15.31 5.83
CA GLY A 66 -10.73 15.69 5.50
C GLY A 66 -11.38 14.81 4.43
N PRO A 67 -12.65 15.09 4.07
CA PRO A 67 -13.39 14.30 3.10
C PRO A 67 -12.65 14.18 1.76
N ASN A 68 -12.61 12.97 1.20
CA ASN A 68 -12.02 12.66 -0.10
C ASN A 68 -10.51 12.90 -0.24
N THR A 69 -9.75 12.94 0.87
CA THR A 69 -8.28 13.08 0.82
C THR A 69 -7.53 11.82 1.29
N ASN A 70 -8.10 10.63 1.08
CA ASN A 70 -7.43 9.38 1.42
C ASN A 70 -6.20 9.18 0.51
N GLY A 71 -5.04 8.87 1.10
CA GLY A 71 -3.82 8.52 0.39
C GLY A 71 -3.43 7.05 0.63
N SER A 72 -2.16 6.80 0.93
CA SER A 72 -1.65 5.48 1.35
C SER A 72 -1.48 5.35 2.87
N GLN A 73 -1.58 6.46 3.60
CA GLN A 73 -1.42 6.46 5.05
C GLN A 73 -2.63 5.77 5.71
N PHE A 74 -2.34 4.94 6.70
CA PHE A 74 -3.33 4.23 7.49
C PHE A 74 -2.94 4.27 8.97
N PHE A 75 -3.88 3.92 9.83
CA PHE A 75 -3.63 3.71 11.25
C PHE A 75 -4.36 2.46 11.75
N ILE A 76 -3.88 1.95 12.89
CA ILE A 76 -4.54 0.90 13.65
C ILE A 76 -5.01 1.49 14.97
N ASN A 77 -6.28 1.30 15.27
CA ASN A 77 -6.89 1.77 16.52
C ASN A 77 -6.25 1.11 17.75
N GLN A 78 -5.74 1.91 18.66
CA GLN A 78 -5.19 1.45 19.94
C GLN A 78 -6.30 1.16 20.98
N VAL A 79 -7.41 1.89 20.85
CA VAL A 79 -8.62 1.84 21.67
C VAL A 79 -9.84 2.06 20.79
N ASP A 80 -11.04 1.93 21.35
CA ASP A 80 -12.27 2.31 20.66
C ASP A 80 -12.30 3.83 20.42
N THR A 81 -12.58 4.25 19.19
CA THR A 81 -12.63 5.67 18.80
C THR A 81 -13.92 6.00 18.06
N PRO A 82 -15.09 5.97 18.73
CA PRO A 82 -16.37 6.21 18.07
C PRO A 82 -16.49 7.59 17.41
N HIS A 83 -15.72 8.58 17.88
CA HIS A 83 -15.65 9.92 17.30
C HIS A 83 -15.03 9.95 15.89
N LEU A 84 -14.33 8.90 15.46
CA LEU A 84 -13.78 8.77 14.10
C LEU A 84 -14.74 8.09 13.11
N ASN A 85 -15.88 7.56 13.58
CA ASN A 85 -16.86 6.90 12.72
C ASN A 85 -17.38 7.87 11.66
N GLY A 86 -17.31 7.47 10.39
CA GLY A 86 -17.73 8.30 9.26
C GLY A 86 -16.71 9.37 8.82
N LEU A 87 -15.67 9.63 9.63
CA LEU A 87 -14.57 10.54 9.27
C LEU A 87 -13.40 9.80 8.63
N HIS A 88 -13.13 8.58 9.11
CA HIS A 88 -12.10 7.69 8.58
C HIS A 88 -12.73 6.38 8.15
N THR A 89 -12.41 5.93 6.94
CA THR A 89 -12.91 4.66 6.42
C THR A 89 -12.21 3.52 7.15
N VAL A 90 -12.96 2.75 7.93
CA VAL A 90 -12.51 1.48 8.54
C VAL A 90 -12.76 0.36 7.55
N PHE A 91 -11.68 -0.26 7.08
CA PHE A 91 -11.72 -1.27 6.00
C PHE A 91 -11.11 -2.62 6.40
N GLY A 92 -10.62 -2.74 7.64
CA GLY A 92 -10.08 -4.00 8.14
C GLY A 92 -10.04 -4.06 9.66
N HIS A 93 -9.64 -5.22 10.18
CA HIS A 93 -9.42 -5.44 11.60
C HIS A 93 -8.33 -6.50 11.78
N LEU A 94 -7.53 -6.37 12.84
CA LEU A 94 -6.52 -7.37 13.18
C LEU A 94 -7.19 -8.72 13.47
N VAL A 95 -6.73 -9.77 12.79
CA VAL A 95 -7.16 -11.16 13.04
C VAL A 95 -6.17 -11.94 13.91
N GLY A 96 -5.04 -11.32 14.27
CA GLY A 96 -3.95 -11.84 15.08
C GLY A 96 -2.85 -10.79 15.20
N GLY A 97 -1.80 -11.04 15.99
CA GLY A 97 -0.70 -10.10 16.17
C GLY A 97 -1.03 -8.91 17.09
N SER A 98 -2.06 -9.03 17.93
CA SER A 98 -2.44 -7.99 18.90
C SER A 98 -1.29 -7.66 19.86
N GLU A 99 -0.46 -8.63 20.19
CA GLU A 99 0.74 -8.45 21.01
C GLU A 99 1.79 -7.55 20.34
N VAL A 100 1.84 -7.50 19.01
CA VAL A 100 2.71 -6.56 18.28
C VAL A 100 2.15 -5.15 18.38
N LEU A 101 0.83 -4.99 18.25
CA LEU A 101 0.17 -3.71 18.45
C LEU A 101 0.41 -3.20 19.89
N ASP A 102 0.20 -4.04 20.89
CA ASP A 102 0.40 -3.67 22.29
C ASP A 102 1.87 -3.28 22.55
N LYS A 103 2.86 -3.99 22.00
CA LYS A 103 4.28 -3.59 22.08
C LYS A 103 4.57 -2.22 21.45
N ILE A 104 3.94 -1.90 20.31
CA ILE A 104 4.08 -0.59 19.67
C ILE A 104 3.48 0.51 20.57
N ILE A 105 2.32 0.24 21.17
CA ILE A 105 1.66 1.15 22.11
C ILE A 105 2.55 1.35 23.35
N ASP A 106 3.05 0.30 23.96
CA ASP A 106 3.89 0.36 25.17
C ASP A 106 5.22 1.10 24.92
N ALA A 107 5.74 1.04 23.70
CA ALA A 107 6.94 1.77 23.30
C ALA A 107 6.67 3.27 23.08
N GLY A 108 5.42 3.68 22.86
CA GLY A 108 4.98 5.03 22.50
C GLY A 108 4.07 5.65 23.56
N ASP A 109 4.60 6.51 24.41
CA ASP A 109 3.81 7.30 25.35
C ASP A 109 4.02 8.81 25.13
N LYS A 110 3.37 9.64 25.96
CA LYS A 110 3.50 11.11 25.91
C LYS A 110 4.94 11.63 26.11
N ASN A 111 5.85 10.78 26.61
CA ASN A 111 7.23 11.09 26.90
C ASN A 111 8.22 10.38 25.96
N SER A 112 7.75 9.48 25.10
CA SER A 112 8.59 8.71 24.18
C SER A 112 8.28 9.02 22.72
N LYS A 113 9.27 8.77 21.86
CA LYS A 113 9.16 8.95 20.42
C LYS A 113 9.56 7.67 19.71
N ILE A 114 8.58 7.02 19.08
CA ILE A 114 8.87 5.91 18.17
C ILE A 114 9.61 6.49 16.96
N LEU A 115 10.88 6.13 16.80
CA LEU A 115 11.72 6.65 15.71
C LEU A 115 11.40 5.98 14.38
N LYS A 116 11.10 4.67 14.41
CA LYS A 116 10.90 3.88 13.19
C LYS A 116 10.13 2.60 13.47
N VAL A 117 9.19 2.27 12.59
CA VAL A 117 8.54 0.96 12.49
C VAL A 117 8.74 0.45 11.07
N HIS A 118 9.18 -0.79 10.92
CA HIS A 118 9.41 -1.43 9.63
C HIS A 118 8.34 -2.47 9.35
N VAL A 119 7.62 -2.33 8.24
CA VAL A 119 6.78 -3.40 7.69
C VAL A 119 7.66 -4.28 6.82
N VAL A 120 7.89 -5.52 7.23
CA VAL A 120 8.79 -6.46 6.56
C VAL A 120 7.99 -7.65 6.05
N ASP A 121 8.21 -8.01 4.78
CA ASP A 121 7.67 -9.23 4.19
C ASP A 121 8.63 -10.40 4.41
N THR A 122 8.15 -11.48 5.03
CA THR A 122 8.96 -12.67 5.34
C THR A 122 8.67 -13.86 4.42
N ARG A 123 7.80 -13.71 3.41
CA ARG A 123 7.37 -14.83 2.55
C ARG A 123 8.46 -15.43 1.66
N ASN A 124 9.60 -14.76 1.52
CA ASN A 124 10.73 -15.19 0.70
C ASN A 124 11.97 -15.59 1.53
N LYS A 125 11.79 -16.01 2.79
CA LYS A 125 12.85 -16.62 3.58
C LYS A 125 12.87 -18.14 3.46
#